data_AF-A0A7C0X4C4-F1
#
_entry.id   AF-A0A7C0X4C4-F1
#
_cell.length_a   1.000
_cell.length_b   1.000
_cell.length_c   1.000
_cell.angle_alpha   90.00
_cell.angle_beta   90.00
_cell.angle_gamma   90.00
#
_symmetry.space_group_name_H-M   'P 1'
#
loop_
_entity.id
_entity.type
_entity.pdbx_description
1 polymer ?
#
loop_
_entity_poly.entity_id
_entity_poly.type
_entity_poly.pdbx_seq_one_letter_code
_entity_poly.pdbx_strand_id
1 'polypeptide(L)'
;MKWPGAELDGKLEKFDIPTLRVVKEFVEKQDKRPRVFLEQSKDVADLNEIGTYGPGSASDELCMLAGGINIAHNLSTTFPHVEAEWVLKEHPDIVIKHRYVGWGWNNTDEPQGIKDEILSRPGWKDAIGEESVYVTSCEPLYGLDSVVGLIYWTKIFHPAFDLDPEGVYREYIERFLGIEYPEGLVVVYPPVGS
;
A
#
# COMPACT_ATOMS: atom_id res chain seq x y z
N MET A 1 -24.22 -25.42 16.22
CA MET A 1 -23.60 -24.10 16.04
C MET A 1 -24.09 -23.56 14.69
N LYS A 2 -24.80 -22.43 14.66
CA LYS A 2 -25.18 -21.79 13.38
C LYS A 2 -24.01 -20.91 12.94
N TRP A 3 -23.55 -21.08 11.70
CA TRP A 3 -22.56 -20.19 11.09
C TRP A 3 -23.12 -18.76 11.10
N PRO A 4 -22.48 -17.80 11.80
CA PRO A 4 -22.99 -16.44 11.91
C PRO A 4 -22.67 -15.57 10.69
N GLY A 5 -22.08 -16.13 9.62
CA GLY A 5 -21.48 -15.36 8.52
C GLY A 5 -22.38 -14.33 7.86
N ALA A 6 -23.68 -14.58 7.70
CA ALA A 6 -24.58 -13.59 7.10
C ALA A 6 -24.66 -12.27 7.90
N GLU A 7 -24.50 -12.31 9.23
CA GLU A 7 -24.45 -11.09 10.04
C GLU A 7 -23.09 -10.40 9.92
N LEU A 8 -22.01 -11.17 9.83
CA LEU A 8 -20.65 -10.65 9.65
C LEU A 8 -20.51 -9.99 8.26
N ASP A 9 -20.96 -10.66 7.21
CA ASP A 9 -20.98 -10.15 5.84
C ASP A 9 -21.73 -8.82 5.77
N GLY A 10 -22.93 -8.75 6.37
CA GLY A 10 -23.72 -7.52 6.41
C GLY A 10 -23.12 -6.40 7.27
N LYS A 11 -22.19 -6.71 8.19
CA LYS A 11 -21.42 -5.69 8.94
C LYS A 11 -20.24 -5.20 8.10
N LEU A 12 -19.51 -6.11 7.47
CA LEU A 12 -18.38 -5.80 6.57
C LEU A 12 -18.82 -4.95 5.38
N GLU A 13 -19.89 -5.33 4.68
CA GLU A 13 -20.43 -4.54 3.58
C GLU A 13 -20.76 -3.10 4.01
N LYS A 14 -21.32 -2.93 5.22
CA LYS A 14 -21.63 -1.60 5.77
C LYS A 14 -20.40 -0.80 6.19
N PHE A 15 -19.27 -1.44 6.43
CA PHE A 15 -18.00 -0.79 6.75
C PHE A 15 -17.27 -0.40 5.46
N ASP A 16 -17.19 -1.32 4.50
CA ASP A 16 -16.47 -1.12 3.24
C ASP A 16 -17.15 -0.06 2.38
N ILE A 17 -18.48 -0.12 2.20
CA ILE A 17 -19.19 0.77 1.27
C ILE A 17 -19.00 2.26 1.63
N PRO A 18 -19.21 2.71 2.89
CA PRO A 18 -18.98 4.09 3.26
C PRO A 18 -17.52 4.51 3.10
N THR A 19 -16.57 3.64 3.46
CA THR A 19 -15.14 3.93 3.44
C THR A 19 -14.62 4.06 2.01
N LEU A 20 -14.98 3.12 1.13
CA LEU A 20 -14.71 3.18 -0.31
C LEU A 20 -15.31 4.44 -0.94
N ARG A 21 -16.52 4.83 -0.52
CA ARG A 21 -17.16 6.06 -1.01
C ARG A 21 -16.38 7.31 -0.60
N VAL A 22 -15.92 7.39 0.66
CA VAL A 22 -15.12 8.54 1.14
C VAL A 22 -13.81 8.65 0.35
N VAL A 23 -13.09 7.54 0.15
CA VAL A 23 -11.87 7.54 -0.68
C VAL A 23 -12.19 8.00 -2.10
N LYS A 24 -13.21 7.42 -2.73
CA LYS A 24 -13.59 7.76 -4.10
C LYS A 24 -13.94 9.24 -4.25
N GLU A 25 -14.82 9.77 -3.40
CA GLU A 25 -15.24 11.17 -3.43
C GLU A 25 -14.07 12.14 -3.17
N PHE A 26 -13.08 11.73 -2.38
CA PHE A 26 -11.86 12.49 -2.16
C PHE A 26 -10.95 12.45 -3.39
N VAL A 27 -10.67 11.27 -3.94
CA VAL A 27 -9.78 11.06 -5.10
C VAL A 27 -10.32 11.74 -6.36
N GLU A 28 -11.64 11.72 -6.59
CA GLU A 28 -12.28 12.40 -7.73
C GLU A 28 -12.08 13.92 -7.73
N LYS A 29 -11.74 14.52 -6.58
CA LYS A 29 -11.46 15.96 -6.43
C LYS A 29 -9.98 16.30 -6.58
N GLN A 30 -9.10 15.30 -6.72
CA GLN A 30 -7.67 15.53 -6.82
C GLN A 30 -7.26 15.74 -8.29
N ASP A 31 -6.78 16.94 -8.60
CA ASP A 31 -6.24 17.25 -9.93
C ASP A 31 -4.86 16.65 -10.18
N LYS A 32 -4.12 16.35 -9.11
CA LYS A 32 -2.77 15.79 -9.17
C LYS A 32 -2.78 14.38 -8.61
N ARG A 33 -2.16 13.46 -9.35
CA ARG A 33 -2.01 12.07 -8.96
C ARG A 33 -0.52 11.72 -9.01
N PRO A 34 0.08 11.21 -7.92
CA PRO A 34 1.49 10.86 -7.92
C PRO A 34 1.73 9.65 -8.83
N ARG A 35 2.88 9.61 -9.50
CA ARG A 35 3.41 8.44 -10.20
C ARG A 35 4.02 7.48 -9.17
N VAL A 36 3.60 6.24 -9.19
CA VAL A 36 3.92 5.25 -8.15
C VAL A 36 4.61 4.05 -8.79
N PHE A 37 5.75 3.67 -8.23
CA PHE A 37 6.37 2.38 -8.50
C PHE A 37 6.05 1.39 -7.38
N LEU A 38 5.47 0.24 -7.72
CA LEU A 38 5.09 -0.80 -6.78
C LEU A 38 6.08 -1.97 -6.90
N GLU A 39 6.92 -2.18 -5.90
CA GLU A 39 7.90 -3.26 -5.89
C GLU A 39 7.37 -4.48 -5.13
N GLN A 40 7.50 -5.66 -5.72
CA GLN A 40 7.06 -6.92 -5.13
C GLN A 40 7.83 -7.28 -3.85
N SER A 41 7.27 -8.20 -3.05
CA SER A 41 7.81 -8.52 -1.72
C SER A 41 9.20 -9.14 -1.68
N LYS A 42 9.63 -9.82 -2.74
CA LYS A 42 10.90 -10.53 -2.78
C LYS A 42 12.07 -9.56 -2.69
N ASP A 43 13.15 -9.94 -2.00
CA ASP A 43 14.40 -9.16 -2.02
C ASP A 43 14.98 -9.08 -3.43
N VAL A 44 15.54 -7.91 -3.78
CA VAL A 44 16.15 -7.67 -5.08
C VAL A 44 17.64 -8.02 -4.99
N ALA A 45 18.02 -9.11 -5.64
CA ALA A 45 19.43 -9.53 -5.75
C ALA A 45 20.11 -9.00 -7.03
N ASP A 46 19.33 -8.66 -8.04
CA ASP A 46 19.79 -8.12 -9.32
C ASP A 46 18.92 -6.91 -9.68
N LEU A 47 19.56 -5.75 -9.82
CA LEU A 47 18.88 -4.50 -10.18
C LEU A 47 18.35 -4.49 -11.61
N ASN A 48 18.64 -5.51 -12.42
CA ASN A 48 18.02 -5.68 -13.74
C ASN A 48 16.72 -6.49 -13.70
N GLU A 49 16.36 -7.06 -12.55
CA GLU A 49 15.24 -8.00 -12.40
C GLU A 49 14.37 -7.64 -11.19
N ILE A 50 13.88 -6.40 -11.15
CA ILE A 50 12.98 -5.92 -10.09
C ILE A 50 11.53 -6.31 -10.43
N GLY A 51 10.95 -7.21 -9.65
CA GLY A 51 9.54 -7.59 -9.78
C GLY A 51 8.60 -6.44 -9.42
N THR A 52 7.61 -6.18 -10.27
CA THR A 52 6.59 -5.14 -10.06
C THR A 52 5.18 -5.65 -10.36
N TYR A 53 4.18 -4.78 -10.27
CA TYR A 53 2.76 -5.07 -10.47
C TYR A 53 2.26 -4.31 -11.69
N GLY A 54 1.91 -5.03 -12.76
CA GLY A 54 1.44 -4.48 -14.03
C GLY A 54 -0.09 -4.53 -14.15
N PRO A 55 -0.63 -4.34 -15.38
CA PRO A 55 -2.06 -4.18 -15.61
C PRO A 55 -2.90 -5.35 -15.07
N GLY A 56 -3.99 -5.00 -14.39
CA GLY A 56 -5.00 -5.95 -13.89
C GLY A 56 -4.53 -6.75 -12.67
N SER A 57 -3.38 -6.41 -12.08
CA SER A 57 -3.02 -6.92 -10.76
C SER A 57 -3.82 -6.19 -9.68
N ALA A 58 -4.08 -6.85 -8.55
CA ALA A 58 -4.80 -6.23 -7.44
C ALA A 58 -4.11 -4.94 -6.95
N SER A 59 -2.77 -4.92 -6.92
CA SER A 59 -1.98 -3.74 -6.55
C SER A 59 -2.08 -2.61 -7.57
N ASP A 60 -2.12 -2.93 -8.86
CA ASP A 60 -2.36 -1.93 -9.92
C ASP A 60 -3.73 -1.27 -9.74
N GLU A 61 -4.78 -2.08 -9.57
CA GLU A 61 -6.14 -1.59 -9.34
C GLU A 61 -6.23 -0.76 -8.05
N LEU A 62 -5.65 -1.24 -6.95
CA LEU A 62 -5.65 -0.54 -5.65
C LEU A 62 -4.92 0.80 -5.74
N CYS A 63 -3.76 0.85 -6.42
CA CYS A 63 -3.01 2.08 -6.65
C CYS A 63 -3.87 3.11 -7.42
N MET A 64 -4.57 2.65 -8.47
CA MET A 64 -5.43 3.52 -9.25
C MET A 64 -6.66 3.99 -8.46
N LEU A 65 -7.23 3.15 -7.59
CA LEU A 65 -8.34 3.51 -6.69
C LEU A 65 -7.91 4.52 -5.60
N ALA A 66 -6.70 4.38 -5.06
CA ALA A 66 -6.12 5.32 -4.10
C ALA A 66 -5.74 6.67 -4.71
N GLY A 67 -5.89 6.83 -6.04
CA GLY A 67 -5.58 8.06 -6.74
C GLY A 67 -4.12 8.20 -7.17
N GLY A 68 -3.32 7.13 -7.19
CA GLY A 68 -1.97 7.10 -7.77
C GLY A 68 -1.98 6.75 -9.26
N ILE A 69 -0.84 6.86 -9.94
CA ILE A 69 -0.62 6.40 -11.32
C ILE A 69 0.48 5.34 -11.25
N ASN A 70 0.12 4.07 -11.40
CA ASN A 70 1.13 3.01 -11.44
C ASN A 70 1.98 3.12 -12.72
N ILE A 71 3.28 3.34 -12.59
CA ILE A 71 4.17 3.49 -13.75
C ILE A 71 4.26 2.20 -14.58
N ALA A 72 3.97 1.05 -13.97
CA ALA A 72 3.96 -0.25 -14.63
C ALA A 72 2.61 -0.62 -15.27
N HIS A 73 1.58 0.25 -15.18
CA HIS A 73 0.22 -0.04 -15.65
C HIS A 73 0.15 -0.41 -17.13
N ASN A 74 1.01 0.16 -17.98
CA ASN A 74 1.01 -0.06 -19.42
C ASN A 74 2.03 -1.12 -19.88
N LEU A 75 2.65 -1.87 -18.95
CA LEU A 75 3.54 -2.98 -19.31
C LEU A 75 2.72 -4.17 -19.83
N SER A 76 3.41 -5.10 -20.51
CA SER A 76 2.74 -6.17 -21.26
C SER A 76 2.20 -7.32 -20.40
N THR A 77 2.61 -7.43 -19.14
CA THR A 77 2.23 -8.54 -18.25
C THR A 77 1.82 -8.05 -16.87
N THR A 78 0.99 -8.86 -16.18
CA THR A 78 0.47 -8.54 -14.83
C THR A 78 1.55 -8.53 -13.75
N PHE A 79 2.63 -9.29 -13.92
CA PHE A 79 3.75 -9.36 -12.96
C PHE A 79 5.10 -9.24 -13.68
N PRO A 80 5.41 -8.05 -14.26
CA PRO A 80 6.62 -7.87 -15.02
C PRO A 80 7.85 -7.75 -14.10
N HIS A 81 9.03 -7.95 -14.69
CA HIS A 81 10.31 -7.59 -14.10
C HIS A 81 10.90 -6.44 -14.90
N VAL A 82 11.50 -5.46 -14.20
CA VAL A 82 12.04 -4.24 -14.81
C VAL A 82 13.43 -3.94 -14.28
N GLU A 83 14.19 -3.18 -15.06
CA GLU A 83 15.50 -2.69 -14.65
C GLU A 83 15.36 -1.46 -13.74
N ALA A 84 16.28 -1.31 -12.79
CA ALA A 84 16.37 -0.13 -11.92
C ALA A 84 16.51 1.16 -12.74
N GLU A 85 17.26 1.13 -13.83
CA GLU A 85 17.36 2.28 -14.74
C GLU A 85 16.02 2.66 -15.38
N TRP A 86 15.17 1.68 -15.71
CA TRP A 86 13.84 1.94 -16.24
C TRP A 86 12.99 2.66 -15.18
N VAL A 87 13.03 2.20 -13.92
CA VAL A 87 12.32 2.87 -12.82
C VAL A 87 12.76 4.33 -12.68
N LEU A 88 14.07 4.60 -12.70
CA LEU A 88 14.59 5.97 -12.61
C LEU A 88 14.18 6.85 -13.81
N LYS A 89 14.15 6.29 -15.03
CA LYS A 89 13.70 6.99 -16.25
C LYS A 89 12.20 7.32 -16.24
N GLU A 90 11.40 6.52 -15.54
CA GLU A 90 9.97 6.79 -15.36
C GLU A 90 9.70 7.88 -14.32
N HIS A 91 10.69 8.33 -13.54
CA HIS A 91 10.53 9.41 -12.56
C HIS A 91 9.30 9.21 -11.64
N PRO A 92 9.26 8.13 -10.83
CA PRO A 92 8.18 7.94 -9.86
C PRO A 92 8.27 9.03 -8.77
N ASP A 93 7.12 9.56 -8.38
CA ASP A 93 7.00 10.43 -7.21
C ASP A 93 7.09 9.62 -5.91
N ILE A 94 6.65 8.34 -5.94
CA ILE A 94 6.55 7.46 -4.78
C ILE A 94 7.00 6.03 -5.15
N VAL A 95 7.75 5.39 -4.26
CA VAL A 95 8.04 3.95 -4.30
C VAL A 95 7.36 3.28 -3.11
N ILE A 96 6.57 2.24 -3.39
CA ILE A 96 6.00 1.36 -2.37
C ILE A 96 6.62 -0.03 -2.53
N LYS A 97 7.31 -0.49 -1.50
CA LYS A 97 7.82 -1.85 -1.37
C LYS A 97 6.85 -2.69 -0.57
N HIS A 98 6.37 -3.76 -1.20
CA HIS A 98 5.53 -4.73 -0.53
C HIS A 98 6.34 -5.60 0.41
N ARG A 99 5.72 -6.12 1.48
CA ARG A 99 6.26 -7.21 2.28
C ARG A 99 5.17 -8.13 2.80
N TYR A 100 5.31 -9.43 2.59
CA TYR A 100 4.46 -10.42 3.23
C TYR A 100 4.93 -10.65 4.67
N VAL A 101 4.27 -9.96 5.60
CA VAL A 101 4.43 -10.11 7.05
C VAL A 101 3.04 -10.23 7.64
N GLY A 102 2.88 -11.05 8.69
CA GLY A 102 1.58 -11.47 9.24
C GLY A 102 0.52 -10.37 9.30
N TRP A 103 0.41 -9.65 10.40
CA TRP A 103 -0.54 -8.53 10.54
C TRP A 103 0.13 -7.17 10.31
N GLY A 104 1.45 -7.18 10.07
CA GLY A 104 2.35 -6.03 10.17
C GLY A 104 3.59 -6.41 11.00
N TRP A 105 4.40 -5.40 11.30
CA TRP A 105 5.57 -5.53 12.17
C TRP A 105 5.26 -5.10 13.60
N ASN A 106 6.01 -5.64 14.57
CA ASN A 106 5.97 -5.21 15.97
C ASN A 106 7.06 -4.18 16.32
N ASN A 107 7.89 -3.82 15.35
CA ASN A 107 8.92 -2.80 15.44
C ASN A 107 9.22 -2.27 14.03
N THR A 108 10.15 -1.32 13.92
CA THR A 108 10.51 -0.70 12.63
C THR A 108 11.80 -1.24 12.03
N ASP A 109 12.47 -2.22 12.64
CA ASP A 109 13.82 -2.63 12.26
C ASP A 109 13.88 -3.22 10.84
N GLU A 110 13.02 -4.19 10.53
CA GLU A 110 12.93 -4.78 9.19
C GLU A 110 12.48 -3.75 8.12
N PRO A 111 11.33 -3.05 8.27
CA PRO A 111 10.88 -2.15 7.23
C PRO A 111 11.81 -0.93 7.06
N GLN A 112 12.51 -0.50 8.10
CA GLN A 112 13.57 0.51 7.96
C GLN A 112 14.76 -0.04 7.16
N GLY A 113 15.24 -1.24 7.46
CA GLY A 113 16.33 -1.86 6.69
C GLY A 113 15.99 -2.05 5.21
N ILE A 114 14.73 -2.35 4.89
CA ILE A 114 14.24 -2.43 3.51
C ILE A 114 14.25 -1.05 2.83
N LYS A 115 13.75 -0.01 3.51
CA LYS A 115 13.80 1.36 2.99
C LYS A 115 15.25 1.81 2.73
N ASP A 116 16.15 1.53 3.67
CA ASP A 116 17.57 1.87 3.57
C ASP A 116 18.24 1.14 2.39
N GLU A 117 17.89 -0.12 2.14
CA GLU A 117 18.35 -0.86 0.96
C GLU A 117 17.92 -0.16 -0.33
N ILE A 118 16.63 0.17 -0.47
CA ILE A 118 16.10 0.86 -1.66
C ILE A 118 16.83 2.18 -1.92
N LEU A 119 17.05 2.97 -0.86
CA LEU A 119 17.76 4.24 -0.95
C LEU A 119 19.25 4.08 -1.23
N SER A 120 19.85 2.95 -0.86
CA SER A 120 21.26 2.65 -1.16
C SER A 120 21.50 2.25 -2.62
N ARG A 121 20.44 1.94 -3.38
CA ARG A 121 20.56 1.58 -4.80
C ARG A 121 21.13 2.75 -5.60
N PRO A 122 22.05 2.50 -6.56
CA PRO A 122 22.70 3.57 -7.32
C PRO A 122 21.70 4.56 -7.94
N GLY A 123 21.78 5.82 -7.55
CA GLY A 123 20.94 6.92 -8.08
C GLY A 123 19.53 7.03 -7.49
N TRP A 124 19.07 6.07 -6.68
CA TRP A 124 17.69 6.07 -6.17
C TRP A 124 17.43 7.18 -5.15
N LYS A 125 18.32 7.36 -4.16
CA LYS A 125 18.17 8.43 -3.16
C LYS A 125 18.07 9.82 -3.80
N ASP A 126 18.89 10.10 -4.80
CA ASP A 126 18.95 11.41 -5.45
C ASP A 126 17.75 11.63 -6.40
N ALA A 127 17.27 10.59 -7.08
CA ALA A 127 16.20 10.70 -8.06
C ALA A 127 14.79 10.67 -7.44
N ILE A 128 14.59 9.87 -6.39
CA ILE A 128 13.27 9.58 -5.80
C ILE A 128 13.06 10.37 -4.52
N GLY A 129 14.12 10.56 -3.74
CA GLY A 129 14.06 11.22 -2.43
C GLY A 129 13.70 10.27 -1.29
N GLU A 130 14.23 10.57 -0.11
CA GLU A 130 14.09 9.73 1.09
C GLU A 130 12.66 9.67 1.63
N GLU A 131 11.90 10.76 1.52
CA GLU A 131 10.51 10.85 1.98
C GLU A 131 9.51 10.15 1.07
N SER A 132 9.95 9.69 -0.10
CA SER A 132 9.11 9.11 -1.14
C SER A 132 9.14 7.58 -1.18
N VAL A 133 9.87 6.94 -0.26
CA VAL A 133 9.99 5.48 -0.19
C VAL A 133 9.25 4.94 1.03
N TYR A 134 8.30 4.06 0.78
CA TYR A 134 7.48 3.39 1.77
C TYR A 134 7.60 1.87 1.67
N VAL A 135 7.49 1.19 2.80
CA VAL A 135 7.42 -0.27 2.93
C VAL A 135 6.08 -0.60 3.56
N THR A 136 5.29 -1.45 2.91
CA THR A 136 3.90 -1.73 3.29
C THR A 136 3.69 -3.22 3.49
N SER A 137 3.03 -3.61 4.58
CA SER A 137 2.50 -4.96 4.76
C SER A 137 1.50 -5.27 3.64
N CYS A 138 1.59 -6.47 3.08
CA CYS A 138 0.63 -6.97 2.09
C CYS A 138 -0.72 -7.37 2.70
N GLU A 139 -0.79 -7.60 4.02
CA GLU A 139 -1.96 -8.18 4.67
C GLU A 139 -3.25 -7.41 4.35
N PRO A 140 -3.33 -6.08 4.56
CA PRO A 140 -4.56 -5.33 4.29
C PRO A 140 -4.72 -4.92 2.82
N LEU A 141 -4.05 -5.57 1.87
CA LEU A 141 -4.13 -5.19 0.44
C LEU A 141 -5.07 -6.07 -0.39
N TYR A 142 -5.27 -7.33 0.01
CA TYR A 142 -5.91 -8.33 -0.87
C TYR A 142 -7.07 -9.10 -0.21
N GLY A 143 -7.39 -8.80 1.04
CA GLY A 143 -8.44 -9.46 1.82
C GLY A 143 -9.74 -8.67 1.96
N LEU A 144 -10.57 -9.11 2.90
CA LEU A 144 -11.77 -8.37 3.35
C LEU A 144 -11.41 -7.03 4.02
N ASP A 145 -10.16 -6.87 4.42
CA ASP A 145 -9.56 -5.65 4.94
C ASP A 145 -8.87 -4.82 3.86
N SER A 146 -9.01 -5.14 2.57
CA SER A 146 -8.40 -4.39 1.45
C SER A 146 -8.75 -2.89 1.46
N VAL A 147 -9.89 -2.52 2.04
CA VAL A 147 -10.28 -1.11 2.24
C VAL A 147 -9.32 -0.35 3.16
N VAL A 148 -8.70 -1.05 4.12
CA VAL A 148 -7.68 -0.48 5.01
C VAL A 148 -6.42 -0.15 4.21
N GLY A 149 -5.95 -1.08 3.37
CA GLY A 149 -4.84 -0.85 2.44
C GLY A 149 -5.09 0.33 1.50
N LEU A 150 -6.32 0.43 0.98
CA LEU A 150 -6.74 1.56 0.16
C LEU A 150 -6.60 2.90 0.90
N ILE A 151 -7.00 2.97 2.18
CA ILE A 151 -6.88 4.20 2.99
C ILE A 151 -5.42 4.54 3.23
N TYR A 152 -4.58 3.56 3.61
CA TYR A 152 -3.14 3.77 3.78
C TYR A 152 -2.51 4.35 2.51
N TRP A 153 -2.79 3.76 1.35
CA TRP A 153 -2.25 4.24 0.07
C TRP A 153 -2.82 5.60 -0.32
N THR A 154 -4.10 5.86 -0.07
CA THR A 154 -4.70 7.18 -0.30
C THR A 154 -4.01 8.25 0.56
N LYS A 155 -3.71 7.94 1.83
CA LYS A 155 -2.97 8.83 2.75
C LYS A 155 -1.53 9.08 2.29
N ILE A 156 -0.84 8.04 1.83
CA ILE A 156 0.52 8.17 1.25
C ILE A 156 0.50 9.08 0.02
N PHE A 157 -0.46 8.86 -0.90
CA PHE A 157 -0.54 9.60 -2.16
C PHE A 157 -1.03 11.03 -1.95
N HIS A 158 -1.88 11.23 -0.95
CA HIS A 158 -2.54 12.50 -0.65
C HIS A 158 -2.52 12.74 0.86
N PRO A 159 -1.45 13.36 1.41
CA PRO A 159 -1.31 13.58 2.86
C PRO A 159 -2.44 14.40 3.50
N ALA A 160 -3.19 15.16 2.70
CA ALA A 160 -4.37 15.91 3.14
C ALA A 160 -5.65 15.06 3.25
N PHE A 161 -5.60 13.75 2.97
CA PHE A 161 -6.74 12.86 3.17
C PHE A 161 -7.03 12.71 4.67
N ASP A 162 -8.28 12.98 5.08
CA ASP A 162 -8.61 13.14 6.51
C ASP A 162 -8.70 11.83 7.31
N LEU A 163 -8.91 10.68 6.66
CA LEU A 163 -9.04 9.42 7.39
C LEU A 163 -7.72 9.01 8.04
N ASP A 164 -7.82 8.53 9.28
CA ASP A 164 -6.74 7.88 10.03
C ASP A 164 -6.72 6.38 9.67
N PRO A 165 -5.72 5.90 8.91
CA PRO A 165 -5.65 4.49 8.52
C PRO A 165 -5.45 3.54 9.70
N GLU A 166 -4.76 3.95 10.77
CA GLU A 166 -4.57 3.11 11.97
C GLU A 166 -5.89 2.95 12.71
N GLY A 167 -6.59 4.05 12.97
CA GLY A 167 -7.91 4.04 13.61
C GLY A 167 -8.93 3.19 12.86
N VAL A 168 -8.93 3.25 11.51
CA VAL A 168 -9.80 2.40 10.69
C VAL A 168 -9.43 0.92 10.81
N TYR A 169 -8.13 0.57 10.81
CA TYR A 169 -7.72 -0.82 10.97
C TYR A 169 -8.02 -1.36 12.37
N ARG A 170 -7.81 -0.52 13.39
CA ARG A 170 -8.18 -0.83 14.78
C ARG A 170 -9.66 -1.12 14.91
N GLU A 171 -10.53 -0.28 14.32
CA GLU A 171 -11.96 -0.56 14.29
C GLU A 171 -12.26 -1.89 13.58
N TYR A 172 -11.63 -2.16 12.43
CA TYR A 172 -11.79 -3.42 11.71
C TYR A 172 -11.48 -4.62 12.61
N ILE A 173 -10.32 -4.62 13.25
CA ILE A 173 -9.81 -5.72 14.08
C ILE A 173 -10.67 -5.91 15.35
N GLU A 174 -10.92 -4.83 16.09
CA GLU A 174 -11.61 -4.91 17.39
C GLU A 174 -13.11 -5.14 17.22
N ARG A 175 -13.75 -4.42 16.30
CA ARG A 175 -15.21 -4.45 16.17
C ARG A 175 -15.71 -5.61 15.31
N PHE A 176 -14.98 -5.97 14.24
CA PHE A 176 -15.46 -6.96 13.27
C PHE A 176 -14.81 -8.32 13.48
N LEU A 177 -13.52 -8.37 13.82
CA LEU A 177 -12.85 -9.64 14.14
C LEU A 177 -12.95 -10.01 15.63
N GLY A 178 -13.23 -9.05 16.51
CA GLY A 178 -13.34 -9.29 17.95
C GLY A 178 -11.99 -9.62 18.60
N ILE A 179 -10.90 -9.13 18.01
CA ILE A 179 -9.52 -9.36 18.44
C ILE A 179 -9.00 -8.06 19.04
N GLU A 180 -8.22 -8.14 20.12
CA GLU A 180 -7.54 -6.96 20.67
C GLU A 180 -6.50 -6.44 19.68
N TYR A 181 -6.52 -5.15 19.37
CA TYR A 181 -5.58 -4.57 18.43
C TYR A 181 -4.15 -4.63 19.00
N PRO A 182 -3.16 -5.14 18.24
CA PRO A 182 -1.77 -5.17 18.71
C PRO A 182 -1.22 -3.73 18.79
N GLU A 183 -0.95 -3.26 20.01
CA GLU A 183 -0.36 -1.94 20.18
C GLU A 183 1.04 -1.86 19.55
N GLY A 184 1.30 -0.75 18.85
CA GLY A 184 2.55 -0.54 18.12
C GLY A 184 2.67 -1.33 16.81
N LEU A 185 1.55 -1.88 16.30
CA LEU A 185 1.52 -2.52 14.98
C LEU A 185 1.91 -1.55 13.87
N VAL A 186 2.97 -1.87 13.15
CA VAL A 186 3.41 -1.14 11.97
C VAL A 186 2.85 -1.82 10.74
N VAL A 187 1.95 -1.14 10.03
CA VAL A 187 1.42 -1.61 8.74
C VAL A 187 2.19 -0.98 7.57
N VAL A 188 2.61 0.26 7.74
CA VAL A 188 3.37 1.06 6.77
C VAL A 188 4.54 1.74 7.46
N TYR A 189 5.69 1.75 6.81
CA TYR A 189 6.87 2.49 7.23
C TYR A 189 7.40 3.38 6.09
N PRO A 190 7.78 4.64 6.33
CA PRO A 190 7.55 5.39 7.56
C PRO A 190 6.04 5.48 7.90
N PRO A 191 5.68 5.69 9.17
CA PRO A 191 4.29 5.79 9.56
C PRO A 191 3.62 7.00 8.89
N VAL A 192 2.35 6.84 8.47
CA VAL A 192 1.59 7.87 7.76
C VAL A 192 0.33 8.26 8.53
N GLY A 193 0.40 9.44 9.19
CA GLY A 193 -0.74 10.15 9.75
C GLY A 193 -1.51 9.46 10.88
N SER A 194 -1.68 10.20 11.98
CA SER A 194 -2.94 10.23 12.76
C SER A 194 -3.65 11.55 12.47
#